data_AF-A0A356J1A7-F1
#
_entry.id   AF-A0A356J1A7-F1
#
_cell.length_a   1.000
_cell.length_b   1.000
_cell.length_c   1.000
_cell.angle_alpha   90.00
_cell.angle_beta   90.00
_cell.angle_gamma   90.00
#
_symmetry.space_group_name_H-M   'P 1'
#
loop_
_entity.id
_entity.type
_entity.pdbx_description
1 polymer ?
#
loop_
_entity_poly.entity_id
_entity_poly.type
_entity_poly.pdbx_seq_one_letter_code
_entity_poly.pdbx_strand_id
1 'polypeptide(L)'
;MPGSNKHKITFLMAGLVTGILVAGLGGMLIHKIKRMKSKPRRYEAKLPASNVGGFNVFAASSLDRIFEDGQTLLKPSFTKDVTISLARNEYESFQIVVTSRDRLLEGVSLKIPDLINEQTGMTLGRQNITWRVVGYVPTIKPYYPVKYVGRWPDPLMPARKTDVDAGVVQPFWVTVYAPRGTAAGVYKGTILITANGGETREIPLQVQVYNFILPVEGSLKTAFDFYGHETFKRYPQKDNESNEAYQARLGGLNNKYIIAMLKYRINPVLNVDPASDEELSRVDRYRALGLNNFSIGKRGGTLGNNWPSSDEEIDQLFSQYRGYGETLKLNKLLPYAYIYTWDEGEIGNPRVAKICSMIHRAHPGLKNMVCYHGFWDPEKDPGWGKDIDIWTFQIDNFDEPKMRKLQKIGKEIWMYISGPGGYESPNLAMDFDSIDYRIIPWLCWKYDIRGFLYWCVNWWPNVDPFESAQNSEWEQNGNGLLFYPGEDGPIASLRLEIFRDGMEDYEYIQLLIQKLKKLRKLGLVETYQKLFDESIKILTVDKSIAESMMSFTRDNEGLKARRDAIAQRIEEFDKILAQGTSEPHEK
;
A
#
# COMPACT_ATOMS: atom_id res chain seq x y z
N MET A 1 61.19 35.16 24.27
CA MET A 1 62.07 34.36 23.39
C MET A 1 62.80 33.31 24.23
N PRO A 2 63.08 32.10 23.72
CA PRO A 2 62.34 30.88 24.08
C PRO A 2 63.20 29.74 24.71
N GLY A 3 62.50 28.67 25.12
CA GLY A 3 63.01 27.28 25.18
C GLY A 3 63.17 26.73 26.61
N SER A 4 62.82 25.50 26.97
CA SER A 4 62.13 24.39 26.32
C SER A 4 61.76 23.40 27.43
N ASN A 5 60.58 22.80 27.43
CA ASN A 5 60.33 21.59 28.23
C ASN A 5 59.59 20.56 27.37
N LYS A 6 60.34 19.57 26.88
CA LYS A 6 59.84 18.36 26.24
C LYS A 6 59.43 17.36 27.32
N HIS A 7 58.54 16.44 26.96
CA HIS A 7 58.06 15.25 27.69
C HIS A 7 56.73 15.41 28.43
N LYS A 8 55.66 15.22 27.67
CA LYS A 8 54.43 14.46 28.01
C LYS A 8 53.40 14.78 26.93
N ILE A 9 53.15 13.84 26.02
CA ILE A 9 51.92 13.59 25.24
C ILE A 9 52.32 12.54 24.19
N THR A 10 52.29 11.26 24.55
CA THR A 10 52.30 10.17 23.54
C THR A 10 51.66 8.87 24.02
N PHE A 11 50.78 8.88 25.03
CA PHE A 11 50.17 7.61 25.49
C PHE A 11 48.67 7.64 25.85
N LEU A 12 47.89 8.61 25.35
CA LEU A 12 46.43 8.64 25.61
C LEU A 12 45.51 8.69 24.37
N MET A 13 46.05 8.48 23.16
CA MET A 13 45.26 8.50 21.91
C MET A 13 45.12 7.13 21.23
N ALA A 14 45.68 6.06 21.82
CA ALA A 14 45.58 4.69 21.28
C ALA A 14 44.55 3.81 22.01
N GLY A 15 43.94 4.27 23.12
CA GLY A 15 42.99 3.49 23.92
C GLY A 15 41.51 3.80 23.69
N LEU A 16 41.17 5.01 23.20
CA LEU A 16 39.77 5.41 23.00
C LEU A 16 39.22 5.07 21.61
N VAL A 17 40.09 4.96 20.59
CA VAL A 17 39.67 4.64 19.21
C VAL A 17 39.38 3.14 19.06
N THR A 18 40.06 2.28 19.82
CA THR A 18 39.86 0.82 19.79
C THR A 18 38.63 0.39 20.59
N GLY A 19 38.27 1.08 21.67
CA GLY A 19 37.11 0.73 22.50
C GLY A 19 35.75 1.03 21.83
N ILE A 20 35.65 2.14 21.10
CA ILE A 20 34.39 2.55 20.45
C ILE A 20 34.16 1.80 19.12
N LEU A 21 35.23 1.50 18.37
CA LEU A 21 35.14 0.62 17.20
C LEU A 21 34.84 -0.84 17.59
N VAL A 22 35.46 -1.37 18.66
CA VAL A 22 35.24 -2.78 19.06
C VAL A 22 33.91 -2.98 19.81
N ALA A 23 33.39 -2.00 20.55
CA ALA A 23 32.06 -2.09 21.16
C ALA A 23 30.92 -1.85 20.16
N GLY A 24 31.10 -0.94 19.18
CA GLY A 24 30.15 -0.70 18.10
C GLY A 24 30.12 -1.82 17.05
N LEU A 25 31.30 -2.28 16.60
CA LEU A 25 31.40 -3.46 15.73
C LEU A 25 31.06 -4.74 16.48
N GLY A 26 31.46 -4.90 17.74
CA GLY A 26 31.11 -6.07 18.56
C GLY A 26 29.61 -6.15 18.84
N GLY A 27 28.95 -5.02 19.11
CA GLY A 27 27.49 -4.93 19.24
C GLY A 27 26.76 -5.22 17.92
N MET A 28 27.21 -4.64 16.80
CA MET A 28 26.67 -4.94 15.46
C MET A 28 26.95 -6.38 15.01
N LEU A 29 28.12 -6.94 15.35
CA LEU A 29 28.52 -8.30 15.00
C LEU A 29 27.79 -9.32 15.87
N ILE A 30 27.61 -9.07 17.18
CA ILE A 30 26.81 -9.90 18.08
C ILE A 30 25.32 -9.80 17.72
N HIS A 31 24.83 -8.64 17.28
CA HIS A 31 23.47 -8.46 16.76
C HIS A 31 23.28 -9.17 15.41
N LYS A 32 24.23 -9.06 14.47
CA LYS A 32 24.28 -9.86 13.21
C LYS A 32 24.36 -11.37 13.50
N ILE A 33 25.18 -11.79 14.46
CA ILE A 33 25.37 -13.20 14.84
C ILE A 33 24.14 -13.76 15.56
N LYS A 34 23.45 -12.98 16.40
CA LYS A 34 22.15 -13.38 16.99
C LYS A 34 21.05 -13.47 15.93
N ARG A 35 20.98 -12.53 14.97
CA ARG A 35 20.05 -12.59 13.81
C ARG A 35 20.33 -13.79 12.89
N MET A 36 21.58 -14.24 12.78
CA MET A 36 21.94 -15.44 12.01
C MET A 36 21.53 -16.77 12.68
N LYS A 37 21.09 -16.77 13.96
CA LYS A 37 20.83 -18.03 14.71
C LYS A 37 19.41 -18.61 14.56
N SER A 38 18.50 -17.96 13.86
CA SER A 38 17.31 -18.62 13.31
C SER A 38 17.15 -18.17 11.88
N LYS A 39 17.56 -19.00 10.91
CA LYS A 39 17.13 -18.79 9.51
C LYS A 39 15.60 -18.74 9.55
N PRO A 40 14.96 -17.64 9.15
CA PRO A 40 13.51 -17.62 9.04
C PRO A 40 13.14 -18.72 8.05
N ARG A 41 12.28 -19.64 8.46
CA ARG A 41 11.83 -20.76 7.63
C ARG A 41 10.40 -20.53 7.23
N ARG A 42 10.03 -21.00 6.04
CA ARG A 42 8.62 -21.19 5.69
C ARG A 42 7.97 -22.14 6.70
N TYR A 43 6.67 -21.96 6.86
CA TYR A 43 5.84 -22.86 7.63
C TYR A 43 5.55 -24.10 6.77
N GLU A 44 5.86 -25.29 7.29
CA GLU A 44 5.47 -26.56 6.68
C GLU A 44 3.97 -26.78 6.91
N ALA A 45 3.14 -26.07 6.14
CA ALA A 45 1.71 -26.32 6.12
C ALA A 45 1.46 -27.73 5.58
N LYS A 46 0.81 -28.56 6.38
CA LYS A 46 0.18 -29.77 5.85
C LYS A 46 -1.14 -29.34 5.23
N LEU A 47 -1.22 -29.37 3.91
CA LEU A 47 -2.49 -29.23 3.22
C LEU A 47 -3.49 -30.25 3.79
N PRO A 48 -4.78 -29.91 3.92
CA PRO A 48 -5.78 -30.82 4.46
C PRO A 48 -5.74 -32.14 3.71
N ALA A 49 -5.55 -33.24 4.44
CA ALA A 49 -5.56 -34.57 3.86
C ALA A 49 -6.94 -34.88 3.29
N SER A 50 -6.99 -35.45 2.08
CA SER A 50 -8.22 -35.95 1.49
C SER A 50 -8.16 -37.47 1.36
N ASN A 51 -9.29 -38.09 1.71
CA ASN A 51 -9.55 -39.52 1.59
C ASN A 51 -10.54 -39.82 0.44
N VAL A 52 -10.83 -38.83 -0.42
CA VAL A 52 -11.80 -38.97 -1.52
C VAL A 52 -11.03 -39.00 -2.84
N GLY A 53 -11.36 -39.93 -3.73
CA GLY A 53 -10.77 -40.00 -5.07
C GLY A 53 -11.02 -38.73 -5.89
N GLY A 54 -10.07 -38.39 -6.78
CA GLY A 54 -10.12 -37.20 -7.63
C GLY A 54 -9.21 -36.07 -7.13
N PHE A 55 -9.58 -34.81 -7.40
CA PHE A 55 -8.83 -33.64 -6.93
C PHE A 55 -9.42 -33.00 -5.67
N ASN A 56 -8.56 -32.27 -4.96
CA ASN A 56 -8.86 -31.61 -3.70
C ASN A 56 -9.04 -30.12 -3.91
N VAL A 57 -10.04 -29.58 -3.21
CA VAL A 57 -10.28 -28.14 -3.12
C VAL A 57 -10.44 -27.72 -1.67
N PHE A 58 -9.90 -26.57 -1.33
CA PHE A 58 -10.11 -25.90 -0.06
C PHE A 58 -10.00 -24.39 -0.27
N ALA A 59 -10.56 -23.62 0.64
CA ALA A 59 -10.41 -22.18 0.67
C ALA A 59 -9.27 -21.77 1.61
N ALA A 60 -8.68 -20.61 1.34
CA ALA A 60 -7.67 -19.98 2.18
C ALA A 60 -7.87 -18.46 2.24
N SER A 61 -7.27 -17.81 3.23
CA SER A 61 -7.29 -16.35 3.37
C SER A 61 -6.54 -15.67 2.22
N SER A 62 -6.90 -14.43 1.89
CA SER A 62 -6.09 -13.58 0.99
C SER A 62 -4.68 -13.34 1.55
N LEU A 63 -4.51 -13.41 2.87
CA LEU A 63 -3.23 -13.19 3.53
C LEU A 63 -2.34 -14.45 3.55
N ASP A 64 -2.84 -15.61 3.14
CA ASP A 64 -2.05 -16.85 3.09
C ASP A 64 -1.26 -16.92 1.78
N ARG A 65 0.08 -16.87 1.85
CA ARG A 65 0.93 -17.15 0.67
C ARG A 65 1.07 -18.65 0.48
N ILE A 66 0.47 -19.19 -0.57
CA ILE A 66 0.48 -20.62 -0.90
C ILE A 66 1.47 -20.88 -2.03
N PHE A 67 2.46 -21.73 -1.77
CA PHE A 67 3.49 -22.09 -2.74
C PHE A 67 3.10 -23.35 -3.53
N GLU A 68 3.75 -23.58 -4.69
CA GLU A 68 3.51 -24.73 -5.57
C GLU A 68 3.69 -26.08 -4.87
N ASP A 69 4.54 -26.12 -3.83
CA ASP A 69 4.81 -27.30 -2.98
C ASP A 69 3.83 -27.44 -1.78
N GLY A 70 2.83 -26.57 -1.69
CA GLY A 70 1.83 -26.54 -0.62
C GLY A 70 2.30 -25.94 0.71
N GLN A 71 3.56 -25.51 0.81
CA GLN A 71 4.03 -24.77 1.98
C GLN A 71 3.46 -23.36 2.00
N THR A 72 3.60 -22.68 3.16
CA THR A 72 3.14 -21.30 3.34
C THR A 72 4.16 -20.47 4.13
N LEU A 73 4.01 -19.14 4.15
CA LEU A 73 4.90 -18.27 4.95
C LEU A 73 4.59 -18.30 6.46
N LEU A 74 3.31 -18.40 6.79
CA LEU A 74 2.76 -18.43 8.13
C LEU A 74 1.74 -19.57 8.21
N LYS A 75 1.31 -19.94 9.42
CA LYS A 75 0.30 -20.99 9.60
C LYS A 75 -1.00 -20.56 8.91
N PRO A 76 -1.47 -21.29 7.86
CA PRO A 76 -2.64 -20.89 7.10
C PRO A 76 -3.94 -21.32 7.79
N SER A 77 -5.04 -20.71 7.36
CA SER A 77 -6.39 -21.12 7.75
C SER A 77 -7.11 -21.73 6.54
N PHE A 78 -7.06 -23.06 6.42
CA PHE A 78 -7.74 -23.77 5.35
C PHE A 78 -9.15 -24.20 5.75
N THR A 79 -10.14 -23.87 4.93
CA THR A 79 -11.57 -24.16 5.17
C THR A 79 -12.21 -24.87 3.98
N LYS A 80 -13.42 -25.41 4.16
CA LYS A 80 -14.22 -26.03 3.08
C LYS A 80 -15.34 -25.13 2.58
N ASP A 81 -15.43 -23.93 3.15
CA ASP A 81 -16.39 -22.87 2.89
C ASP A 81 -15.70 -21.51 3.03
N VAL A 82 -16.30 -20.48 2.46
CA VAL A 82 -15.77 -19.11 2.52
C VAL A 82 -16.81 -18.21 3.16
N THR A 83 -16.41 -17.48 4.19
CA THR A 83 -17.20 -16.38 4.77
C THR A 83 -16.37 -15.10 4.78
N ILE A 84 -16.85 -14.08 4.06
CA ILE A 84 -16.25 -12.75 4.01
C ILE A 84 -17.29 -11.66 4.32
N SER A 85 -16.79 -10.50 4.72
CA SER A 85 -17.57 -9.32 5.10
C SER A 85 -16.97 -8.09 4.43
N LEU A 86 -17.80 -7.23 3.85
CA LEU A 86 -17.39 -5.99 3.20
C LEU A 86 -18.49 -4.93 3.26
N ALA A 87 -18.11 -3.67 3.23
CA ALA A 87 -19.00 -2.53 3.06
C ALA A 87 -19.32 -2.33 1.57
N ARG A 88 -20.26 -1.43 1.29
CA ARG A 88 -20.49 -0.97 -0.09
C ARG A 88 -19.27 -0.18 -0.55
N ASN A 89 -18.93 -0.28 -1.83
CA ASN A 89 -17.76 0.33 -2.46
C ASN A 89 -16.41 -0.20 -1.93
N GLU A 90 -16.38 -1.47 -1.53
CA GLU A 90 -15.19 -2.19 -1.04
C GLU A 90 -14.98 -3.47 -1.85
N TYR A 91 -13.75 -3.96 -1.82
CA TYR A 91 -13.37 -5.24 -2.38
C TYR A 91 -12.86 -6.15 -1.27
N GLU A 92 -13.22 -7.43 -1.32
CA GLU A 92 -12.66 -8.44 -0.42
C GLU A 92 -12.24 -9.68 -1.21
N SER A 93 -11.10 -10.24 -0.84
CA SER A 93 -10.51 -11.36 -1.56
C SER A 93 -10.28 -12.59 -0.68
N PHE A 94 -10.22 -13.75 -1.31
CA PHE A 94 -9.84 -15.03 -0.73
C PHE A 94 -9.25 -15.92 -1.82
N GLN A 95 -8.78 -17.11 -1.45
CA GLN A 95 -8.20 -18.06 -2.40
C GLN A 95 -8.98 -19.37 -2.42
N ILE A 96 -9.13 -19.93 -3.61
CA ILE A 96 -9.57 -21.32 -3.83
C ILE A 96 -8.35 -22.10 -4.29
N VAL A 97 -7.98 -23.12 -3.54
CA VAL A 97 -6.75 -23.88 -3.77
C VAL A 97 -7.10 -25.24 -4.31
N VAL A 98 -6.48 -25.58 -5.45
CA VAL A 98 -6.69 -26.85 -6.14
C VAL A 98 -5.40 -27.65 -6.13
N THR A 99 -5.51 -28.95 -5.85
CA THR A 99 -4.37 -29.88 -5.97
C THR A 99 -4.84 -31.29 -6.27
N SER A 100 -3.99 -32.06 -6.95
CA SER A 100 -4.16 -33.49 -7.23
C SER A 100 -2.88 -34.21 -6.82
N ARG A 101 -2.98 -35.37 -6.17
CA ARG A 101 -1.79 -36.07 -5.65
C ARG A 101 -1.06 -36.88 -6.73
N ASP A 102 -1.80 -37.50 -7.62
CA ASP A 102 -1.35 -38.65 -8.41
C ASP A 102 -1.59 -38.50 -9.91
N ARG A 103 -2.24 -37.42 -10.35
CA ARG A 103 -2.49 -37.16 -11.78
C ARG A 103 -2.55 -35.68 -12.12
N LEU A 104 -2.29 -35.38 -13.40
CA LEU A 104 -2.57 -34.11 -14.03
C LEU A 104 -4.08 -33.82 -14.00
N LEU A 105 -4.45 -32.59 -13.68
CA LEU A 105 -5.80 -32.06 -13.89
C LEU A 105 -5.75 -31.10 -15.07
N GLU A 106 -6.38 -31.47 -16.17
CA GLU A 106 -6.46 -30.59 -17.33
C GLU A 106 -7.65 -29.63 -17.21
N GLY A 107 -7.47 -28.39 -17.65
CA GLY A 107 -8.56 -27.44 -17.86
C GLY A 107 -9.28 -26.98 -16.59
N VAL A 108 -8.60 -26.91 -15.44
CA VAL A 108 -9.18 -26.43 -14.18
C VAL A 108 -9.70 -25.01 -14.36
N SER A 109 -10.94 -24.76 -13.93
CA SER A 109 -11.58 -23.43 -13.98
C SER A 109 -12.63 -23.27 -12.89
N LEU A 110 -12.95 -22.01 -12.57
CA LEU A 110 -13.97 -21.63 -11.60
C LEU A 110 -15.19 -21.04 -12.29
N LYS A 111 -16.37 -21.43 -11.82
CA LYS A 111 -17.66 -20.81 -12.14
C LYS A 111 -18.32 -20.36 -10.84
N ILE A 112 -18.56 -19.05 -10.75
CA ILE A 112 -19.20 -18.43 -9.59
C ILE A 112 -20.50 -17.79 -10.09
N PRO A 113 -21.68 -18.30 -9.68
CA PRO A 113 -22.97 -17.72 -10.05
C PRO A 113 -23.25 -16.44 -9.26
N ASP A 114 -24.41 -15.81 -9.52
CA ASP A 114 -24.91 -14.73 -8.68
C ASP A 114 -25.09 -15.23 -7.24
N LEU A 115 -24.75 -14.39 -6.27
CA LEU A 115 -25.02 -14.68 -4.86
C LEU A 115 -26.39 -14.10 -4.50
N ILE A 116 -27.17 -14.84 -3.73
CA ILE A 116 -28.56 -14.52 -3.45
C ILE A 116 -28.71 -14.23 -1.95
N ASN A 117 -29.37 -13.12 -1.62
CA ASN A 117 -29.86 -12.89 -0.28
C ASN A 117 -31.21 -13.61 -0.13
N GLU A 118 -31.21 -14.74 0.57
CA GLU A 118 -32.37 -15.64 0.70
C GLU A 118 -33.58 -14.97 1.36
N GLN A 119 -33.38 -13.91 2.15
CA GLN A 119 -34.46 -13.20 2.85
C GLN A 119 -35.17 -12.18 1.97
N THR A 120 -34.45 -11.57 1.02
CA THR A 120 -34.96 -10.44 0.22
C THR A 120 -35.10 -10.77 -1.27
N GLY A 121 -34.49 -11.86 -1.74
CA GLY A 121 -34.40 -12.21 -3.16
C GLY A 121 -33.42 -11.33 -3.96
N MET A 122 -32.75 -10.36 -3.32
CA MET A 122 -31.78 -9.51 -3.99
C MET A 122 -30.51 -10.28 -4.35
N THR A 123 -29.82 -9.84 -5.40
CA THR A 123 -28.61 -10.50 -5.90
C THR A 123 -27.37 -9.61 -5.79
N LEU A 124 -26.24 -10.21 -5.44
CA LEU A 124 -24.91 -9.70 -5.73
C LEU A 124 -24.44 -10.40 -7.00
N GLY A 125 -24.59 -9.69 -8.12
CA GLY A 125 -24.38 -10.28 -9.45
C GLY A 125 -22.94 -10.73 -9.69
N ARG A 126 -22.78 -11.85 -10.39
CA ARG A 126 -21.50 -12.51 -10.72
C ARG A 126 -20.49 -11.62 -11.42
N GLN A 127 -20.94 -10.57 -12.12
CA GLN A 127 -20.07 -9.58 -12.76
C GLN A 127 -19.21 -8.79 -11.75
N ASN A 128 -19.59 -8.79 -10.48
CA ASN A 128 -18.83 -8.18 -9.39
C ASN A 128 -17.92 -9.18 -8.67
N ILE A 129 -17.82 -10.41 -9.18
CA ILE A 129 -16.97 -11.46 -8.63
C ILE A 129 -15.99 -11.87 -9.71
N THR A 130 -14.72 -11.56 -9.51
CA THR A 130 -13.66 -11.93 -10.43
C THR A 130 -12.79 -13.03 -9.83
N TRP A 131 -12.32 -13.94 -10.65
CA TRP A 131 -11.26 -14.86 -10.25
C TRP A 131 -10.05 -14.74 -11.18
N ARG A 132 -8.87 -15.06 -10.67
CA ARG A 132 -7.58 -14.96 -11.36
C ARG A 132 -6.72 -16.16 -11.01
N VAL A 133 -5.82 -16.54 -11.90
CA VAL A 133 -4.85 -17.62 -11.65
C VAL A 133 -3.65 -17.00 -10.93
N VAL A 134 -3.28 -17.52 -9.76
CA VAL A 134 -2.07 -17.06 -9.07
C VAL A 134 -0.86 -17.61 -9.83
N GLY A 135 -0.10 -16.72 -10.47
CA GLY A 135 1.14 -17.05 -11.15
C GLY A 135 2.33 -17.00 -10.20
N TYR A 136 3.45 -17.61 -10.62
CA TYR A 136 4.66 -17.72 -9.81
C TYR A 136 5.88 -17.17 -10.55
N VAL A 137 6.68 -16.38 -9.84
CA VAL A 137 7.89 -15.73 -10.37
C VAL A 137 9.09 -16.19 -9.56
N PRO A 138 10.21 -16.59 -10.18
CA PRO A 138 11.40 -16.98 -9.44
C PRO A 138 12.10 -15.76 -8.82
N THR A 139 12.45 -15.90 -7.54
CA THR A 139 13.24 -14.93 -6.78
C THR A 139 14.70 -15.33 -6.74
N ILE A 140 15.59 -14.34 -6.66
CA ILE A 140 16.99 -14.56 -6.34
C ILE A 140 17.21 -14.49 -4.82
N LYS A 141 18.39 -14.89 -4.36
CA LYS A 141 18.80 -14.65 -2.97
C LYS A 141 19.13 -13.16 -2.80
N PRO A 142 18.36 -12.40 -2.00
CA PRO A 142 18.67 -10.99 -1.80
C PRO A 142 19.73 -10.80 -0.72
N TYR A 143 20.20 -9.56 -0.54
CA TYR A 143 21.15 -9.20 0.52
C TYR A 143 20.54 -9.19 1.93
N TYR A 144 19.20 -9.13 2.04
CA TYR A 144 18.46 -9.14 3.30
C TYR A 144 17.94 -10.55 3.64
N PRO A 145 17.63 -10.85 4.92
CA PRO A 145 17.15 -12.17 5.30
C PRO A 145 15.73 -12.42 4.75
N VAL A 146 15.53 -13.58 4.14
CA VAL A 146 14.23 -14.03 3.60
C VAL A 146 13.89 -15.45 4.06
N LYS A 147 12.59 -15.75 4.17
CA LYS A 147 12.07 -17.08 4.54
C LYS A 147 12.29 -18.13 3.45
N TYR A 148 12.35 -17.71 2.19
CA TYR A 148 12.39 -18.58 1.02
C TYR A 148 12.99 -17.89 -0.19
N VAL A 149 13.73 -18.66 -0.99
CA VAL A 149 14.19 -18.29 -2.32
C VAL A 149 13.71 -19.40 -3.25
N GLY A 150 12.93 -19.03 -4.27
CA GLY A 150 12.34 -19.95 -5.23
C GLY A 150 11.21 -19.29 -5.99
N ARG A 151 10.18 -20.04 -6.39
CA ARG A 151 9.04 -19.51 -7.14
C ARG A 151 8.00 -18.93 -6.17
N TRP A 152 7.74 -17.63 -6.25
CA TRP A 152 6.85 -16.90 -5.34
C TRP A 152 5.50 -16.58 -6.01
N PRO A 153 4.37 -16.83 -5.33
CA PRO A 153 3.04 -16.49 -5.85
C PRO A 153 2.86 -14.97 -5.81
N ASP A 154 2.70 -14.30 -6.95
CA ASP A 154 2.51 -12.84 -6.96
C ASP A 154 1.64 -12.29 -8.10
N PRO A 155 1.93 -12.52 -9.40
CA PRO A 155 1.07 -11.99 -10.47
C PRO A 155 -0.30 -12.65 -10.46
N LEU A 156 -1.36 -11.86 -10.46
CA LEU A 156 -2.73 -12.36 -10.55
C LEU A 156 -3.17 -12.41 -12.02
N MET A 157 -2.82 -13.51 -12.68
CA MET A 157 -3.05 -13.70 -14.10
C MET A 157 -4.55 -13.74 -14.43
N PRO A 158 -4.97 -13.23 -15.60
CA PRO A 158 -6.38 -13.26 -16.02
C PRO A 158 -7.00 -14.66 -15.94
N ALA A 159 -8.30 -14.71 -15.68
CA ALA A 159 -9.07 -15.95 -15.64
C ALA A 159 -8.88 -16.77 -16.93
N ARG A 160 -8.37 -17.99 -16.79
CA ARG A 160 -8.23 -18.96 -17.89
C ARG A 160 -8.27 -20.38 -17.37
N LYS A 161 -8.68 -21.32 -18.23
CA LYS A 161 -8.49 -22.75 -17.96
C LYS A 161 -7.00 -23.02 -17.74
N THR A 162 -6.68 -23.74 -16.67
CA THR A 162 -5.29 -23.97 -16.24
C THR A 162 -5.10 -25.44 -15.92
N ASP A 163 -4.04 -26.02 -16.43
CA ASP A 163 -3.65 -27.38 -16.10
C ASP A 163 -2.89 -27.38 -14.77
N VAL A 164 -3.14 -28.38 -13.93
CA VAL A 164 -2.50 -28.53 -12.61
C VAL A 164 -1.82 -29.88 -12.54
N ASP A 165 -0.49 -29.88 -12.56
CA ASP A 165 0.33 -31.10 -12.50
C ASP A 165 0.10 -31.90 -11.20
N ALA A 166 0.38 -33.20 -11.27
CA ALA A 166 0.35 -34.07 -10.09
C ALA A 166 1.34 -33.56 -9.03
N GLY A 167 0.87 -33.42 -7.79
CA GLY A 167 1.65 -32.93 -6.65
C GLY A 167 1.79 -31.42 -6.58
N VAL A 168 1.33 -30.67 -7.59
CA VAL A 168 1.36 -29.20 -7.58
C VAL A 168 0.11 -28.63 -6.91
N VAL A 169 0.30 -27.48 -6.27
CA VAL A 169 -0.73 -26.72 -5.58
C VAL A 169 -0.97 -25.42 -6.34
N GLN A 170 -2.18 -25.26 -6.88
CA GLN A 170 -2.57 -24.10 -7.68
C GLN A 170 -3.67 -23.28 -6.97
N PRO A 171 -3.34 -22.09 -6.45
CA PRO A 171 -4.31 -21.14 -5.96
C PRO A 171 -4.98 -20.38 -7.10
N PHE A 172 -6.28 -20.10 -6.91
CA PHE A 172 -7.08 -19.18 -7.70
C PHE A 172 -7.53 -18.05 -6.78
N TRP A 173 -7.14 -16.82 -7.10
CA TRP A 173 -7.50 -15.64 -6.33
C TRP A 173 -8.91 -15.20 -6.71
N VAL A 174 -9.81 -15.08 -5.74
CA VAL A 174 -11.19 -14.62 -5.96
C VAL A 174 -11.37 -13.29 -5.25
N THR A 175 -11.90 -12.29 -5.95
CA THR A 175 -12.20 -10.96 -5.43
C THR A 175 -13.69 -10.66 -5.63
N VAL A 176 -14.36 -10.29 -4.55
CA VAL A 176 -15.75 -9.85 -4.51
C VAL A 176 -15.75 -8.33 -4.34
N TYR A 177 -16.44 -7.62 -5.22
CA TYR A 177 -16.72 -6.20 -5.08
C TYR A 177 -18.19 -6.01 -4.70
N ALA A 178 -18.48 -5.15 -3.72
CA ALA A 178 -19.85 -4.72 -3.44
C ALA A 178 -20.09 -3.34 -4.06
N PRO A 179 -20.81 -3.21 -5.20
CA PRO A 179 -21.18 -1.92 -5.75
C PRO A 179 -21.86 -1.01 -4.72
N ARG A 180 -21.73 0.31 -4.92
CA ARG A 180 -22.30 1.36 -4.06
C ARG A 180 -23.79 1.17 -3.73
N GLY A 181 -24.58 0.63 -4.67
CA GLY A 181 -26.01 0.39 -4.52
C GLY A 181 -26.40 -0.99 -3.98
N THR A 182 -25.44 -1.85 -3.63
CA THR A 182 -25.72 -3.20 -3.12
C THR A 182 -26.44 -3.11 -1.78
N ALA A 183 -27.60 -3.76 -1.64
CA ALA A 183 -28.31 -3.77 -0.37
C ALA A 183 -27.48 -4.46 0.72
N ALA A 184 -27.68 -4.05 1.97
CA ALA A 184 -27.01 -4.70 3.08
C ALA A 184 -27.63 -6.07 3.36
N GLY A 185 -26.83 -7.02 3.85
CA GLY A 185 -27.30 -8.35 4.23
C GLY A 185 -26.35 -9.47 3.80
N VAL A 186 -26.79 -10.70 4.03
CA VAL A 186 -26.01 -11.90 3.73
C VAL A 186 -26.41 -12.44 2.35
N TYR A 187 -25.43 -12.58 1.47
CA TYR A 187 -25.58 -13.20 0.15
C TYR A 187 -24.86 -14.54 0.14
N LYS A 188 -25.51 -15.57 -0.42
CA LYS A 188 -24.98 -16.93 -0.47
C LYS A 188 -24.94 -17.48 -1.89
N GLY A 189 -24.00 -18.36 -2.16
CA GLY A 189 -23.91 -19.14 -3.39
C GLY A 189 -22.84 -20.22 -3.29
N THR A 190 -22.58 -20.88 -4.41
CA THR A 190 -21.62 -21.99 -4.47
C THR A 190 -20.63 -21.76 -5.58
N ILE A 191 -19.34 -21.81 -5.25
CA ILE A 191 -18.24 -21.79 -6.22
C ILE A 191 -18.11 -23.20 -6.79
N LEU A 192 -18.19 -23.32 -8.11
CA LEU A 192 -17.99 -24.58 -8.82
C LEU A 192 -16.57 -24.61 -9.39
N ILE A 193 -15.80 -25.62 -9.01
CA ILE A 193 -14.46 -25.90 -9.53
C ILE A 193 -14.56 -27.10 -10.44
N THR A 194 -14.24 -26.93 -11.72
CA THR A 194 -14.36 -27.97 -12.74
C THR A 194 -13.01 -28.29 -13.34
N ALA A 195 -12.74 -29.58 -13.58
CA ALA A 195 -11.62 -30.07 -14.41
C ALA A 195 -12.17 -30.84 -15.62
N ASN A 196 -11.34 -31.04 -16.64
CA ASN A 196 -11.68 -31.91 -17.78
C ASN A 196 -12.02 -33.33 -17.26
N GLY A 197 -12.93 -34.02 -17.96
CA GLY A 197 -13.46 -35.32 -17.52
C GLY A 197 -14.74 -35.22 -16.67
N GLY A 198 -15.29 -34.02 -16.47
CA GLY A 198 -16.60 -33.81 -15.84
C GLY A 198 -16.59 -33.77 -14.32
N GLU A 199 -15.42 -33.91 -13.68
CA GLU A 199 -15.29 -33.81 -12.24
C GLU A 199 -15.52 -32.37 -11.77
N THR A 200 -16.48 -32.21 -10.87
CA THR A 200 -16.83 -30.93 -10.25
C THR A 200 -16.64 -31.03 -8.73
N ARG A 201 -16.15 -29.94 -8.14
CA ARG A 201 -16.09 -29.72 -6.69
C ARG A 201 -16.76 -28.41 -6.34
N GLU A 202 -17.25 -28.32 -5.12
CA GLU A 202 -18.04 -27.20 -4.65
C GLU A 202 -17.44 -26.60 -3.38
N ILE A 203 -17.41 -25.28 -3.31
CA ILE A 203 -17.09 -24.53 -2.09
C ILE A 203 -18.22 -23.53 -1.84
N PRO A 204 -18.97 -23.64 -0.73
CA PRO A 204 -19.96 -22.65 -0.35
C PRO A 204 -19.31 -21.28 -0.11
N LEU A 205 -19.98 -20.22 -0.55
CA LEU A 205 -19.56 -18.83 -0.38
C LEU A 205 -20.67 -18.03 0.30
N GLN A 206 -20.33 -17.37 1.40
CA GLN A 206 -21.16 -16.41 2.10
C GLN A 206 -20.48 -15.04 2.14
N VAL A 207 -21.22 -13.99 1.76
CA VAL A 207 -20.76 -12.61 1.71
C VAL A 207 -21.70 -11.73 2.53
N GLN A 208 -21.22 -11.16 3.63
CA GLN A 208 -21.93 -10.16 4.41
C GLN A 208 -21.64 -8.76 3.86
N VAL A 209 -22.67 -8.07 3.37
CA VAL A 209 -22.58 -6.65 2.97
C VAL A 209 -23.04 -5.76 4.12
N TYR A 210 -22.14 -4.97 4.70
CA TYR A 210 -22.45 -4.01 5.75
C TYR A 210 -23.34 -2.86 5.23
N ASN A 211 -24.12 -2.25 6.13
CA ASN A 211 -25.04 -1.15 5.84
C ASN A 211 -24.39 0.24 5.90
N PHE A 212 -23.14 0.34 5.46
CA PHE A 212 -22.47 1.61 5.20
C PHE A 212 -21.65 1.51 3.91
N ILE A 213 -21.11 2.64 3.48
CA ILE A 213 -20.41 2.79 2.22
C ILE A 213 -19.06 3.45 2.43
N LEU A 214 -18.01 2.89 1.83
CA LEU A 214 -16.70 3.52 1.80
C LEU A 214 -16.69 4.68 0.80
N PRO A 215 -15.99 5.79 1.11
CA PRO A 215 -15.87 6.90 0.18
C PRO A 215 -15.09 6.49 -1.09
N VAL A 216 -15.35 7.22 -2.19
CA VAL A 216 -14.59 7.05 -3.44
C VAL A 216 -13.22 7.71 -3.29
N GLU A 217 -13.20 8.97 -2.84
CA GLU A 217 -11.98 9.68 -2.45
C GLU A 217 -11.46 9.07 -1.14
N GLY A 218 -10.23 8.53 -1.15
CA GLY A 218 -9.61 7.98 0.05
C GLY A 218 -9.25 9.06 1.07
N SER A 219 -9.00 8.67 2.31
CA SER A 219 -8.65 9.57 3.41
C SER A 219 -7.14 9.63 3.70
N LEU A 220 -6.40 8.55 3.40
CA LEU A 220 -4.94 8.54 3.46
C LEU A 220 -4.37 9.01 2.11
N LYS A 221 -3.50 10.03 2.13
CA LYS A 221 -2.83 10.49 0.90
C LYS A 221 -1.77 9.48 0.48
N THR A 222 -1.55 9.37 -0.82
CA THR A 222 -0.49 8.51 -1.34
C THR A 222 0.27 9.17 -2.47
N ALA A 223 1.50 8.70 -2.70
CA ALA A 223 2.32 9.11 -3.83
C ALA A 223 3.07 7.89 -4.36
N PHE A 224 2.50 7.24 -5.36
CA PHE A 224 3.09 6.09 -6.03
C PHE A 224 3.54 6.52 -7.41
N ASP A 225 4.83 6.45 -7.73
CA ASP A 225 5.24 6.84 -9.08
C ASP A 225 4.87 5.77 -10.11
N PHE A 226 4.56 6.22 -11.33
CA PHE A 226 4.32 5.38 -12.49
C PHE A 226 5.15 5.91 -13.66
N TYR A 227 6.13 5.11 -14.06
CA TYR A 227 7.09 5.45 -15.09
C TYR A 227 6.49 5.17 -16.46
N GLY A 228 5.51 5.99 -16.86
CA GLY A 228 4.81 5.84 -18.14
C GLY A 228 5.71 6.06 -19.36
N HIS A 229 6.85 6.72 -19.17
CA HIS A 229 7.88 6.87 -20.20
C HIS A 229 8.65 5.57 -20.45
N GLU A 230 8.56 4.58 -19.55
CA GLU A 230 9.20 3.27 -19.69
C GLU A 230 8.28 2.22 -20.31
N THR A 231 7.03 2.58 -20.63
CA THR A 231 6.03 1.63 -21.12
C THR A 231 6.43 0.96 -22.44
N PHE A 232 7.20 1.66 -23.28
CA PHE A 232 7.70 1.12 -24.55
C PHE A 232 8.57 -0.15 -24.38
N LYS A 233 9.24 -0.33 -23.22
CA LYS A 233 10.09 -1.49 -22.94
C LYS A 233 9.32 -2.82 -22.95
N ARG A 234 8.02 -2.77 -22.64
CA ARG A 234 7.14 -3.96 -22.54
C ARG A 234 6.06 -4.03 -23.59
N TYR A 235 5.86 -2.94 -24.31
CA TYR A 235 4.84 -2.83 -25.33
C TYR A 235 5.46 -2.26 -26.61
N PRO A 236 6.36 -2.99 -27.29
CA PRO A 236 7.04 -2.48 -28.48
C PRO A 236 6.04 -2.15 -29.60
N GLN A 237 6.47 -1.34 -30.55
CA GLN A 237 5.73 -1.05 -31.77
C GLN A 237 5.54 -2.33 -32.58
N LYS A 238 4.34 -2.57 -33.10
CA LYS A 238 4.06 -3.72 -33.97
C LYS A 238 4.49 -3.41 -35.41
N ASP A 239 4.87 -4.42 -36.18
CA ASP A 239 5.38 -4.27 -37.56
C ASP A 239 4.47 -3.44 -38.49
N ASN A 240 3.14 -3.53 -38.31
CA ASN A 240 2.13 -2.84 -39.11
C ASN A 240 1.50 -1.62 -38.41
N GLU A 241 2.08 -1.13 -37.32
CA GLU A 241 1.56 -0.01 -36.54
C GLU A 241 2.31 1.28 -36.90
N SER A 242 1.58 2.35 -37.29
CA SER A 242 2.22 3.66 -37.49
C SER A 242 2.74 4.23 -36.16
N ASN A 243 3.69 5.16 -36.22
CA ASN A 243 4.22 5.78 -35.01
C ASN A 243 3.12 6.52 -34.22
N GLU A 244 2.19 7.17 -34.89
CA GLU A 244 1.06 7.89 -34.26
C GLU A 244 0.13 6.91 -33.54
N ALA A 245 -0.22 5.79 -34.19
CA ALA A 245 -1.02 4.73 -33.59
C ALA A 245 -0.31 4.11 -32.37
N TYR A 246 1.00 3.91 -32.49
CA TYR A 246 1.84 3.39 -31.41
C TYR A 246 1.85 4.32 -30.19
N GLN A 247 2.09 5.63 -30.38
CA GLN A 247 2.07 6.60 -29.30
C GLN A 247 0.67 6.72 -28.67
N ALA A 248 -0.39 6.67 -29.47
CA ALA A 248 -1.76 6.65 -28.96
C ALA A 248 -2.04 5.40 -28.11
N ARG A 249 -1.56 4.23 -28.54
CA ARG A 249 -1.68 2.97 -27.78
C ARG A 249 -0.90 3.04 -26.46
N LEU A 250 0.33 3.55 -26.46
CA LEU A 250 1.11 3.73 -25.23
C LEU A 250 0.44 4.72 -24.27
N GLY A 251 -0.07 5.85 -24.77
CA GLY A 251 -0.83 6.81 -23.98
C GLY A 251 -2.10 6.19 -23.37
N GLY A 252 -2.83 5.40 -24.15
CA GLY A 252 -3.98 4.63 -23.67
C GLY A 252 -3.62 3.60 -22.60
N LEU A 253 -2.51 2.88 -22.76
CA LEU A 253 -1.98 1.95 -21.76
C LEU A 253 -1.61 2.70 -20.48
N ASN A 254 -0.83 3.78 -20.56
CA ASN A 254 -0.47 4.61 -19.41
C ASN A 254 -1.72 5.06 -18.63
N ASN A 255 -2.75 5.52 -19.32
CA ASN A 255 -4.02 5.89 -18.68
C ASN A 255 -4.71 4.69 -18.00
N LYS A 256 -4.66 3.48 -18.57
CA LYS A 256 -5.17 2.26 -17.92
C LYS A 256 -4.43 1.93 -16.62
N TYR A 257 -3.10 2.09 -16.58
CA TYR A 257 -2.30 1.93 -15.35
C TYR A 257 -2.71 2.93 -14.28
N ILE A 258 -2.83 4.21 -14.63
CA ILE A 258 -3.28 5.25 -13.71
C ILE A 258 -4.69 4.96 -13.16
N ILE A 259 -5.64 4.58 -14.02
CA ILE A 259 -6.99 4.22 -13.57
C ILE A 259 -6.96 2.98 -12.66
N ALA A 260 -6.10 2.00 -12.95
CA ALA A 260 -5.93 0.84 -12.09
C ALA A 260 -5.39 1.24 -10.71
N MET A 261 -4.37 2.11 -10.64
CA MET A 261 -3.85 2.66 -9.38
C MET A 261 -4.96 3.26 -8.52
N LEU A 262 -5.82 4.10 -9.10
CA LEU A 262 -6.93 4.73 -8.38
C LEU A 262 -7.96 3.72 -7.88
N LYS A 263 -8.24 2.64 -8.63
CA LYS A 263 -9.08 1.53 -8.16
C LYS A 263 -8.48 0.77 -6.98
N TYR A 264 -7.16 0.76 -6.84
CA TYR A 264 -6.45 0.24 -5.67
C TYR A 264 -6.23 1.29 -4.58
N ARG A 265 -6.90 2.45 -4.68
CA ARG A 265 -6.82 3.56 -3.72
C ARG A 265 -5.40 4.12 -3.55
N ILE A 266 -4.57 4.00 -4.58
CA ILE A 266 -3.23 4.60 -4.64
C ILE A 266 -3.17 5.70 -5.69
N ASN A 267 -2.58 6.84 -5.32
CA ASN A 267 -2.51 8.03 -6.15
C ASN A 267 -1.19 8.08 -6.89
N PRO A 268 -1.23 8.30 -8.21
CA PRO A 268 -0.02 8.46 -9.00
C PRO A 268 0.68 9.80 -8.74
N VAL A 269 2.00 9.83 -8.87
CA VAL A 269 2.78 11.06 -9.02
C VAL A 269 2.56 11.61 -10.44
N LEU A 270 1.62 12.56 -10.59
CA LEU A 270 1.16 13.03 -11.90
C LEU A 270 2.01 14.13 -12.53
N ASN A 271 2.73 14.90 -11.71
CA ASN A 271 3.51 16.08 -12.11
C ASN A 271 2.69 17.00 -13.03
N VAL A 272 1.49 17.38 -12.59
CA VAL A 272 0.56 18.22 -13.37
C VAL A 272 1.17 19.60 -13.62
N ASP A 273 0.96 20.15 -14.81
CA ASP A 273 1.17 21.56 -15.11
C ASP A 273 -0.15 22.33 -14.91
N PRO A 274 -0.30 23.13 -13.84
CA PRO A 274 -1.53 23.88 -13.60
C PRO A 274 -1.83 24.93 -14.66
N ALA A 275 -0.90 25.26 -15.56
CA ALA A 275 -1.18 26.13 -16.70
C ALA A 275 -1.84 25.41 -17.90
N SER A 276 -2.03 24.08 -17.81
CA SER A 276 -2.67 23.28 -18.86
C SER A 276 -4.10 22.86 -18.49
N ASP A 277 -5.08 23.42 -19.19
CA ASP A 277 -6.50 23.07 -19.02
C ASP A 277 -6.78 21.59 -19.30
N GLU A 278 -6.02 20.97 -20.23
CA GLU A 278 -6.13 19.54 -20.53
C GLU A 278 -5.72 18.69 -19.32
N GLU A 279 -4.63 19.07 -18.63
CA GLU A 279 -4.16 18.33 -17.47
C GLU A 279 -5.04 18.54 -16.25
N LEU A 280 -5.56 19.75 -16.04
CA LEU A 280 -6.57 20.01 -15.00
C LEU A 280 -7.86 19.21 -15.25
N SER A 281 -8.33 19.18 -16.50
CA SER A 281 -9.47 18.34 -16.89
C SER A 281 -9.20 16.86 -16.66
N ARG A 282 -7.95 16.41 -16.82
CA ARG A 282 -7.53 15.03 -16.51
C ARG A 282 -7.54 14.76 -15.01
N VAL A 283 -7.10 15.71 -14.18
CA VAL A 283 -7.20 15.63 -12.73
C VAL A 283 -8.66 15.45 -12.30
N ASP A 284 -9.59 16.25 -12.81
CA ASP A 284 -11.01 16.13 -12.46
C ASP A 284 -11.59 14.74 -12.75
N ARG A 285 -11.23 14.15 -13.90
CA ARG A 285 -11.61 12.77 -14.23
C ARG A 285 -11.04 11.76 -13.23
N TYR A 286 -9.79 11.92 -12.83
CA TYR A 286 -9.16 11.05 -11.84
C TYR A 286 -9.71 11.23 -10.43
N ARG A 287 -10.14 12.45 -10.05
CA ARG A 287 -10.83 12.70 -8.78
C ARG A 287 -12.16 11.96 -8.68
N ALA A 288 -12.91 11.88 -9.78
CA ALA A 288 -14.12 11.06 -9.84
C ALA A 288 -13.84 9.55 -9.63
N LEU A 289 -12.59 9.13 -9.78
CA LEU A 289 -12.11 7.75 -9.56
C LEU A 289 -11.38 7.57 -8.22
N GLY A 290 -11.27 8.61 -7.39
CA GLY A 290 -10.73 8.53 -6.02
C GLY A 290 -9.42 9.27 -5.76
N LEU A 291 -8.87 10.00 -6.76
CA LEU A 291 -7.66 10.81 -6.57
C LEU A 291 -7.89 11.87 -5.47
N ASN A 292 -7.15 11.76 -4.37
CA ASN A 292 -7.27 12.65 -3.20
C ASN A 292 -6.07 13.61 -3.00
N ASN A 293 -5.00 13.43 -3.78
CA ASN A 293 -3.87 14.35 -3.86
C ASN A 293 -3.11 14.13 -5.18
N PHE A 294 -2.37 15.13 -5.65
CA PHE A 294 -1.52 15.00 -6.84
C PHE A 294 -0.32 15.96 -6.82
N SER A 295 0.79 15.55 -7.44
CA SER A 295 1.97 16.40 -7.59
C SER A 295 1.82 17.39 -8.74
N ILE A 296 2.42 18.58 -8.58
CA ILE A 296 2.66 19.56 -9.64
C ILE A 296 4.16 19.82 -9.80
N GLY A 297 4.56 20.60 -10.81
CA GLY A 297 5.92 21.12 -10.91
C GLY A 297 6.78 20.48 -11.99
N LYS A 298 6.29 20.38 -13.24
CA LYS A 298 7.08 19.84 -14.37
C LYS A 298 8.40 20.58 -14.63
N ARG A 299 8.53 21.84 -14.21
CA ARG A 299 9.69 22.72 -14.43
C ARG A 299 10.31 23.13 -13.09
N GLY A 300 10.82 22.17 -12.32
CA GLY A 300 11.12 22.35 -10.89
C GLY A 300 10.07 21.62 -10.06
N GLY A 301 10.40 20.54 -9.34
CA GLY A 301 9.45 19.90 -8.40
C GLY A 301 8.96 18.49 -8.75
N THR A 302 9.74 17.73 -9.52
CA THR A 302 9.51 16.29 -9.77
C THR A 302 10.55 15.42 -9.06
N LEU A 303 10.29 14.11 -8.99
CA LEU A 303 11.25 13.10 -8.53
C LEU A 303 12.62 13.29 -9.19
N GLY A 304 13.71 13.01 -8.46
CA GLY A 304 15.09 13.13 -8.95
C GLY A 304 15.69 14.55 -8.87
N ASN A 305 15.15 15.43 -8.02
CA ASN A 305 15.67 16.79 -7.80
C ASN A 305 15.78 17.64 -9.07
N ASN A 306 14.79 17.55 -9.95
CA ASN A 306 14.73 18.31 -11.19
C ASN A 306 14.45 19.80 -10.92
N TRP A 307 15.44 20.54 -10.44
CA TRP A 307 15.41 21.97 -10.15
C TRP A 307 16.57 22.69 -10.84
N PRO A 308 16.40 23.97 -11.24
CA PRO A 308 17.51 24.77 -11.74
C PRO A 308 18.65 24.88 -10.73
N SER A 309 19.89 24.96 -11.23
CA SER A 309 21.11 24.83 -10.43
C SER A 309 21.54 26.12 -9.75
N SER A 310 21.19 27.28 -10.32
CA SER A 310 21.53 28.59 -9.77
C SER A 310 20.37 29.22 -8.98
N ASP A 311 20.71 30.09 -8.03
CA ASP A 311 19.74 30.83 -7.22
C ASP A 311 18.89 31.78 -8.08
N GLU A 312 19.50 32.40 -9.10
CA GLU A 312 18.81 33.30 -10.03
C GLU A 312 17.74 32.56 -10.84
N GLU A 313 18.05 31.36 -11.35
CA GLU A 313 17.09 30.54 -12.08
C GLU A 313 15.98 30.01 -11.16
N ILE A 314 16.28 29.69 -9.90
CA ILE A 314 15.26 29.35 -8.90
C ILE A 314 14.31 30.53 -8.67
N ASP A 315 14.85 31.75 -8.51
CA ASP A 315 14.03 32.94 -8.30
C ASP A 315 13.18 33.29 -9.53
N GLN A 316 13.61 32.96 -10.75
CA GLN A 316 12.81 33.13 -11.96
C GLN A 316 11.53 32.26 -11.97
N LEU A 317 11.49 31.16 -11.21
CA LEU A 317 10.29 30.32 -11.10
C LEU A 317 9.18 30.96 -10.26
N PHE A 318 9.47 32.03 -9.50
CA PHE A 318 8.52 32.66 -8.58
C PHE A 318 7.18 33.02 -9.26
N SER A 319 7.23 33.71 -10.40
CA SER A 319 6.02 34.16 -11.11
C SER A 319 5.19 32.98 -11.63
N GLN A 320 5.86 31.92 -12.08
CA GLN A 320 5.20 30.70 -12.54
C GLN A 320 4.48 30.00 -11.38
N TYR A 321 5.16 29.81 -10.25
CA TYR A 321 4.60 29.17 -9.06
C TYR A 321 3.47 29.97 -8.44
N ARG A 322 3.56 31.31 -8.49
CA ARG A 322 2.45 32.19 -8.11
C ARG A 322 1.23 31.96 -9.00
N GLY A 323 1.44 31.90 -10.32
CA GLY A 323 0.40 31.56 -11.28
C GLY A 323 -0.23 30.18 -11.01
N TYR A 324 0.58 29.18 -10.72
CA TYR A 324 0.10 27.85 -10.34
C TYR A 324 -0.77 27.88 -9.09
N GLY A 325 -0.36 28.59 -8.04
CA GLY A 325 -1.13 28.75 -6.82
C GLY A 325 -2.51 29.37 -7.08
N GLU A 326 -2.55 30.47 -7.84
CA GLU A 326 -3.82 31.15 -8.17
C GLU A 326 -4.72 30.29 -9.08
N THR A 327 -4.18 29.63 -10.10
CA THR A 327 -4.97 28.75 -10.97
C THR A 327 -5.56 27.58 -10.19
N LEU A 328 -4.78 26.92 -9.32
CA LEU A 328 -5.29 25.82 -8.50
C LEU A 328 -6.33 26.31 -7.49
N LYS A 329 -6.16 27.50 -6.93
CA LYS A 329 -7.13 28.11 -6.02
C LYS A 329 -8.46 28.41 -6.72
N LEU A 330 -8.41 29.01 -7.92
CA LEU A 330 -9.59 29.31 -8.74
C LEU A 330 -10.36 28.03 -9.10
N ASN A 331 -9.65 26.96 -9.43
CA ASN A 331 -10.23 25.64 -9.74
C ASN A 331 -10.59 24.81 -8.49
N LYS A 332 -10.40 25.33 -7.26
CA LYS A 332 -10.62 24.61 -5.99
C LYS A 332 -9.79 23.32 -5.86
N LEU A 333 -8.67 23.24 -6.56
CA LEU A 333 -7.73 22.12 -6.56
C LEU A 333 -6.53 22.34 -5.63
N LEU A 334 -6.31 23.56 -5.15
CA LEU A 334 -5.18 23.89 -4.27
C LEU A 334 -5.01 22.95 -3.06
N PRO A 335 -6.07 22.53 -2.32
CA PRO A 335 -5.92 21.62 -1.18
C PRO A 335 -5.40 20.22 -1.53
N TYR A 336 -5.50 19.82 -2.81
CA TYR A 336 -5.11 18.51 -3.31
C TYR A 336 -3.66 18.49 -3.84
N ALA A 337 -3.11 19.66 -4.15
CA ALA A 337 -1.81 19.78 -4.79
C ALA A 337 -0.66 19.74 -3.77
N TYR A 338 0.44 19.11 -4.17
CA TYR A 338 1.73 19.22 -3.50
C TYR A 338 2.86 19.29 -4.53
N ILE A 339 4.05 19.72 -4.12
CA ILE A 339 5.24 19.80 -4.98
C ILE A 339 6.28 18.84 -4.42
N TYR A 340 6.75 17.88 -5.24
CA TYR A 340 7.82 16.96 -4.86
C TYR A 340 9.15 17.72 -4.90
N THR A 341 9.47 18.39 -3.79
CA THR A 341 10.45 19.46 -3.78
C THR A 341 11.87 18.96 -3.63
N TRP A 342 12.07 17.90 -2.86
CA TRP A 342 13.41 17.36 -2.71
C TRP A 342 13.39 15.87 -2.44
N ASP A 343 14.35 15.17 -3.04
CA ASP A 343 14.51 13.73 -3.01
C ASP A 343 15.90 13.39 -2.45
N GLU A 344 15.92 13.08 -1.16
CA GLU A 344 17.09 12.60 -0.41
C GLU A 344 18.31 13.55 -0.42
N GLY A 345 19.43 13.08 0.15
CA GLY A 345 20.66 13.88 0.32
C GLY A 345 20.84 14.44 1.73
N GLU A 346 21.65 15.49 1.86
CA GLU A 346 22.03 16.06 3.16
C GLU A 346 20.93 16.97 3.74
N ILE A 347 20.49 16.65 4.96
CA ILE A 347 19.63 17.52 5.77
C ILE A 347 20.43 18.76 6.17
N GLY A 348 19.85 19.94 6.00
CA GLY A 348 20.56 21.22 6.21
C GLY A 348 21.04 21.89 4.91
N ASN A 349 20.85 21.24 3.75
CA ASN A 349 21.25 21.82 2.46
C ASN A 349 20.55 23.18 2.21
N PRO A 350 21.29 24.29 2.03
CA PRO A 350 20.72 25.63 1.88
C PRO A 350 19.86 25.77 0.60
N ARG A 351 20.14 24.98 -0.44
CA ARG A 351 19.36 24.98 -1.69
C ARG A 351 17.92 24.53 -1.45
N VAL A 352 17.72 23.57 -0.54
CA VAL A 352 16.37 23.10 -0.17
C VAL A 352 15.58 24.21 0.51
N ALA A 353 16.21 24.91 1.47
CA ALA A 353 15.60 26.05 2.12
C ALA A 353 15.26 27.18 1.12
N LYS A 354 16.15 27.48 0.16
CA LYS A 354 15.93 28.46 -0.91
C LYS A 354 14.70 28.11 -1.75
N ILE A 355 14.61 26.87 -2.23
CA ILE A 355 13.50 26.38 -3.06
C ILE A 355 12.17 26.42 -2.29
N CYS A 356 12.14 25.86 -1.08
CA CYS A 356 10.93 25.86 -0.24
C CYS A 356 10.47 27.29 0.06
N SER A 357 11.41 28.20 0.34
CA SER A 357 11.10 29.61 0.58
C SER A 357 10.59 30.33 -0.68
N MET A 358 11.11 29.99 -1.87
CA MET A 358 10.59 30.50 -3.13
C MET A 358 9.14 30.07 -3.35
N ILE A 359 8.83 28.78 -3.17
CA ILE A 359 7.46 28.23 -3.29
C ILE A 359 6.52 28.92 -2.30
N HIS A 360 6.92 29.00 -1.03
CA HIS A 360 6.09 29.58 0.03
C HIS A 360 5.81 31.06 -0.21
N ARG A 361 6.81 31.85 -0.66
CA ARG A 361 6.62 33.25 -1.04
C ARG A 361 5.74 33.40 -2.28
N ALA A 362 5.85 32.48 -3.25
CA ALA A 362 5.09 32.52 -4.48
C ALA A 362 3.60 32.33 -4.20
N HIS A 363 3.25 31.35 -3.36
CA HIS A 363 1.90 31.19 -2.85
C HIS A 363 1.89 30.31 -1.56
N PRO A 364 1.53 30.84 -0.38
CA PRO A 364 1.65 30.12 0.90
C PRO A 364 0.73 28.90 1.04
N GLY A 365 -0.28 28.77 0.17
CA GLY A 365 -1.14 27.59 0.10
C GLY A 365 -0.57 26.42 -0.71
N LEU A 366 0.56 26.60 -1.42
CA LEU A 366 1.23 25.51 -2.13
C LEU A 366 2.10 24.72 -1.15
N LYS A 367 1.78 23.44 -0.96
CA LYS A 367 2.54 22.57 -0.06
C LYS A 367 3.76 21.98 -0.75
N ASN A 368 4.93 22.15 -0.14
CA ASN A 368 6.17 21.52 -0.58
C ASN A 368 6.49 20.27 0.27
N MET A 369 6.86 19.19 -0.41
CA MET A 369 7.20 17.90 0.19
C MET A 369 8.68 17.58 -0.02
N VAL A 370 9.36 17.15 1.03
CA VAL A 370 10.74 16.65 0.97
C VAL A 370 10.81 15.20 1.43
N CYS A 371 11.68 14.41 0.82
CA CYS A 371 11.96 13.03 1.19
C CYS A 371 13.38 12.92 1.77
N TYR A 372 13.54 12.29 2.94
CA TYR A 372 14.85 12.12 3.57
C TYR A 372 14.98 10.79 4.34
N HIS A 373 16.22 10.31 4.44
CA HIS A 373 16.64 9.32 5.42
C HIS A 373 16.79 9.96 6.80
N GLY A 374 15.69 10.01 7.55
CA GLY A 374 15.66 10.51 8.93
C GLY A 374 14.90 11.82 9.09
N PHE A 375 15.28 12.60 10.11
CA PHE A 375 14.52 13.74 10.58
C PHE A 375 15.43 14.95 10.80
N TRP A 376 14.97 16.11 10.35
CA TRP A 376 15.52 17.39 10.74
C TRP A 376 15.36 17.63 12.24
N ASP A 377 16.41 18.17 12.85
CA ASP A 377 16.42 18.58 14.25
C ASP A 377 16.44 20.12 14.33
N PRO A 378 15.29 20.77 14.61
CA PRO A 378 15.21 22.24 14.69
C PRO A 378 16.11 22.86 15.76
N GLU A 379 16.59 22.07 16.73
CA GLU A 379 17.51 22.54 17.77
C GLU A 379 18.95 22.64 17.24
N LYS A 380 19.33 21.80 16.25
CA LYS A 380 20.66 21.80 15.64
C LYS A 380 20.76 22.79 14.49
N ASP A 381 19.76 22.81 13.62
CA ASP A 381 19.71 23.65 12.42
C ASP A 381 18.47 24.55 12.46
N PRO A 382 18.45 25.55 13.36
CA PRO A 382 17.27 26.38 13.58
C PRO A 382 16.89 27.15 12.31
N GLY A 383 15.62 27.06 11.94
CA GLY A 383 15.06 27.82 10.83
C GLY A 383 15.33 27.26 9.43
N TRP A 384 16.18 26.25 9.26
CA TRP A 384 16.43 25.64 7.94
C TRP A 384 15.14 25.08 7.31
N GLY A 385 14.43 24.21 8.05
CA GLY A 385 13.20 23.57 7.56
C GLY A 385 11.93 24.37 7.81
N LYS A 386 12.01 25.68 8.08
CA LYS A 386 10.84 26.49 8.48
C LYS A 386 9.75 26.51 7.42
N ASP A 387 10.14 26.61 6.14
CA ASP A 387 9.24 26.71 4.99
C ASP A 387 8.89 25.32 4.41
N ILE A 388 9.33 24.21 5.03
CA ILE A 388 8.95 22.85 4.61
C ILE A 388 7.55 22.52 5.12
N ASP A 389 6.63 22.06 4.26
CA ASP A 389 5.26 21.73 4.70
C ASP A 389 5.08 20.26 5.04
N ILE A 390 5.59 19.38 4.18
CA ILE A 390 5.44 17.93 4.27
C ILE A 390 6.83 17.29 4.43
N TRP A 391 7.05 16.61 5.54
CA TRP A 391 8.26 15.84 5.81
C TRP A 391 8.01 14.35 5.59
N THR A 392 8.62 13.79 4.56
CA THR A 392 8.52 12.36 4.21
C THR A 392 9.79 11.63 4.64
N PHE A 393 9.69 10.76 5.64
CA PHE A 393 10.85 10.01 6.13
C PHE A 393 10.86 8.57 5.60
N GLN A 394 12.04 8.00 5.40
CA GLN A 394 12.19 6.58 5.05
C GLN A 394 11.88 5.69 6.25
N ILE A 395 11.07 4.64 6.07
CA ILE A 395 10.54 3.84 7.18
C ILE A 395 11.60 3.24 8.12
N ASP A 396 12.73 2.75 7.61
CA ASP A 396 13.83 2.17 8.40
C ASP A 396 14.53 3.22 9.28
N ASN A 397 14.37 4.50 8.96
CA ASN A 397 14.88 5.62 9.75
C ASN A 397 13.86 6.16 10.77
N PHE A 398 12.78 5.43 11.04
CA PHE A 398 11.74 5.86 12.00
C PHE A 398 12.33 6.19 13.39
N ASP A 399 12.04 7.39 13.87
CA ASP A 399 12.41 7.92 15.18
C ASP A 399 11.19 8.69 15.72
N GLU A 400 10.39 8.02 16.55
CA GLU A 400 9.13 8.60 17.03
C GLU A 400 9.33 9.94 17.74
N PRO A 401 10.27 10.10 18.71
CA PRO A 401 10.50 11.39 19.35
C PRO A 401 10.78 12.53 18.35
N LYS A 402 11.62 12.32 17.33
CA LYS A 402 11.90 13.35 16.32
C LYS A 402 10.69 13.62 15.42
N MET A 403 9.98 12.59 14.99
CA MET A 403 8.74 12.73 14.24
C MET A 403 7.71 13.58 15.01
N ARG A 404 7.51 13.27 16.30
CA ARG A 404 6.61 14.01 17.19
C ARG A 404 7.03 15.48 17.37
N LYS A 405 8.34 15.77 17.43
CA LYS A 405 8.85 17.15 17.43
C LYS A 405 8.44 17.90 16.15
N LEU A 406 8.59 17.29 14.98
CA LEU A 406 8.18 17.91 13.71
C LEU A 406 6.66 18.10 13.62
N GLN A 407 5.86 17.12 14.05
CA GLN A 407 4.40 17.26 14.13
C GLN A 407 3.99 18.42 15.04
N LYS A 408 4.65 18.58 16.20
CA LYS A 408 4.35 19.65 17.16
C LYS A 408 4.59 21.05 16.59
N ILE A 409 5.53 21.22 15.66
CA ILE A 409 5.78 22.49 14.96
C ILE A 409 4.98 22.61 13.64
N GLY A 410 3.97 21.75 13.44
CA GLY A 410 3.00 21.88 12.37
C GLY A 410 3.39 21.21 11.04
N LYS A 411 4.46 20.40 11.00
CA LYS A 411 4.80 19.65 9.79
C LYS A 411 3.81 18.52 9.57
N GLU A 412 3.31 18.39 8.35
CA GLU A 412 2.58 17.19 7.93
C GLU A 412 3.60 16.07 7.71
N ILE A 413 3.39 14.92 8.36
CA ILE A 413 4.33 13.80 8.26
C ILE A 413 3.82 12.79 7.25
N TRP A 414 4.67 12.45 6.29
CA TRP A 414 4.49 11.32 5.40
C TRP A 414 5.60 10.29 5.65
N MET A 415 5.42 9.09 5.13
CA MET A 415 6.40 8.02 5.21
C MET A 415 6.61 7.44 3.82
N TYR A 416 7.85 7.05 3.49
CA TYR A 416 8.12 6.31 2.27
C TYR A 416 8.81 4.98 2.51
N ILE A 417 8.55 4.07 1.57
CA ILE A 417 9.21 2.79 1.47
C ILE A 417 9.98 2.76 0.15
N SER A 418 11.22 2.28 0.23
CA SER A 418 12.05 1.94 -0.92
C SER A 418 12.45 0.47 -0.83
N GLY A 419 13.64 0.11 -1.28
CA GLY A 419 14.15 -1.24 -1.11
C GLY A 419 14.35 -1.63 0.36
N PRO A 420 14.27 -2.93 0.72
CA PRO A 420 14.39 -3.37 2.10
C PRO A 420 15.76 -3.03 2.72
N GLY A 421 15.87 -2.18 3.74
CA GLY A 421 17.16 -1.86 4.38
C GLY A 421 17.79 -2.99 5.21
N GLY A 422 17.20 -4.19 5.20
CA GLY A 422 17.58 -5.31 6.06
C GLY A 422 16.96 -5.26 7.47
N TYR A 423 15.94 -4.43 7.69
CA TYR A 423 15.25 -4.23 8.97
C TYR A 423 13.92 -5.01 9.05
N GLU A 424 13.24 -4.93 10.20
CA GLU A 424 11.95 -5.58 10.50
C GLU A 424 10.74 -4.73 10.11
N SER A 425 10.96 -3.59 9.45
CA SER A 425 9.92 -2.73 8.92
C SER A 425 9.05 -3.49 7.91
N PRO A 426 7.75 -3.17 7.82
CA PRO A 426 6.96 -3.63 6.70
C PRO A 426 7.50 -3.05 5.39
N ASN A 427 7.41 -3.81 4.31
CA ASN A 427 7.87 -3.38 2.98
C ASN A 427 6.93 -3.95 1.90
N LEU A 428 6.90 -3.33 0.72
CA LEU A 428 6.11 -3.76 -0.44
C LEU A 428 6.89 -4.70 -1.38
N ALA A 429 8.14 -5.05 -1.08
CA ALA A 429 8.90 -6.05 -1.81
C ALA A 429 8.26 -7.46 -1.75
N MET A 430 8.61 -8.32 -2.70
CA MET A 430 7.93 -9.61 -2.91
C MET A 430 8.11 -10.60 -1.74
N ASP A 431 9.29 -10.61 -1.13
CA ASP A 431 9.71 -11.66 -0.19
C ASP A 431 9.22 -11.44 1.26
N PHE A 432 8.23 -10.57 1.45
CA PHE A 432 7.65 -10.21 2.75
C PHE A 432 6.37 -11.01 3.03
N ASP A 433 5.99 -11.09 4.31
CA ASP A 433 4.71 -11.71 4.65
C ASP A 433 3.57 -10.80 4.19
N SER A 434 2.44 -11.40 3.85
CA SER A 434 1.24 -10.68 3.43
C SER A 434 0.81 -9.57 4.39
N ILE A 435 0.97 -9.80 5.70
CA ILE A 435 0.61 -8.84 6.75
C ILE A 435 1.47 -7.57 6.70
N ASP A 436 2.71 -7.65 6.20
CA ASP A 436 3.59 -6.48 6.04
C ASP A 436 2.97 -5.46 5.06
N TYR A 437 2.17 -5.90 4.09
CA TYR A 437 1.50 -4.98 3.17
C TYR A 437 0.26 -4.34 3.80
N ARG A 438 -0.59 -5.14 4.45
CA ARG A 438 -1.87 -4.67 5.04
C ARG A 438 -1.67 -3.79 6.27
N ILE A 439 -0.60 -3.98 7.04
CA ILE A 439 -0.37 -3.24 8.29
C ILE A 439 0.04 -1.77 8.05
N ILE A 440 0.55 -1.41 6.86
CA ILE A 440 1.10 -0.09 6.58
C ILE A 440 0.08 1.03 6.87
N PRO A 441 -1.18 1.01 6.37
CA PRO A 441 -2.14 2.06 6.69
C PRO A 441 -2.54 2.11 8.17
N TRP A 442 -2.53 0.98 8.88
CA TRP A 442 -2.75 0.94 10.33
C TRP A 442 -1.62 1.64 11.10
N LEU A 443 -0.36 1.47 10.66
CA LEU A 443 0.78 2.20 11.22
C LEU A 443 0.67 3.69 10.92
N CYS A 444 0.20 4.06 9.71
CA CYS A 444 -0.07 5.45 9.39
C CYS A 444 -1.09 6.06 10.36
N TRP A 445 -2.17 5.33 10.66
CA TRP A 445 -3.15 5.74 11.66
C TRP A 445 -2.54 5.87 13.07
N LYS A 446 -1.80 4.86 13.53
CA LYS A 446 -1.16 4.84 14.87
C LYS A 446 -0.28 6.08 15.11
N TYR A 447 0.48 6.49 14.10
CA TYR A 447 1.51 7.51 14.22
C TYR A 447 1.08 8.91 13.73
N ASP A 448 -0.16 9.06 13.28
CA ASP A 448 -0.64 10.29 12.65
C ASP A 448 0.16 10.68 11.40
N ILE A 449 0.54 9.67 10.61
CA ILE A 449 1.19 9.84 9.31
C ILE A 449 0.08 10.06 8.27
N ARG A 450 0.15 11.18 7.56
CA ARG A 450 -0.91 11.69 6.68
C ARG A 450 -0.73 11.33 5.21
N GLY A 451 0.42 10.78 4.84
CA GLY A 451 0.61 10.23 3.52
C GLY A 451 1.69 9.16 3.43
N PHE A 452 1.59 8.35 2.39
CA PHE A 452 2.46 7.21 2.15
C PHE A 452 3.00 7.24 0.71
N LEU A 453 4.31 7.12 0.56
CA LEU A 453 5.00 7.17 -0.72
C LEU A 453 5.67 5.84 -1.06
N TYR A 454 5.56 5.45 -2.33
CA TYR A 454 6.33 4.36 -2.89
C TYR A 454 6.92 4.79 -4.24
N TRP A 455 8.22 4.60 -4.38
CA TRP A 455 9.00 5.25 -5.44
C TRP A 455 8.64 4.82 -6.87
N CYS A 456 8.05 3.62 -7.08
CA CYS A 456 7.57 3.19 -8.40
C CYS A 456 6.62 1.99 -8.30
N VAL A 457 5.71 1.81 -9.27
CA VAL A 457 4.84 0.62 -9.39
C VAL A 457 5.11 -0.25 -10.61
N ASN A 458 5.88 0.23 -11.58
CA ASN A 458 6.16 -0.44 -12.85
C ASN A 458 7.65 -0.36 -13.22
N TRP A 459 8.55 -0.50 -12.23
CA TRP A 459 9.98 -0.64 -12.45
C TRP A 459 10.28 -2.01 -13.07
N TRP A 460 9.92 -2.12 -14.35
CA TRP A 460 10.15 -3.29 -15.18
C TRP A 460 11.65 -3.32 -15.50
N PRO A 461 12.36 -4.38 -15.06
CA PRO A 461 13.78 -4.48 -15.36
C PRO A 461 13.97 -4.69 -16.86
N ASN A 462 15.22 -4.72 -17.33
CA ASN A 462 15.52 -5.24 -18.67
C ASN A 462 15.07 -6.71 -18.83
N VAL A 463 14.88 -7.43 -17.72
CA VAL A 463 14.38 -8.82 -17.66
C VAL A 463 12.84 -8.84 -17.61
N ASP A 464 12.21 -9.83 -18.22
CA ASP A 464 10.75 -9.98 -18.10
C ASP A 464 10.32 -10.16 -16.64
N PRO A 465 9.44 -9.29 -16.09
CA PRO A 465 8.99 -9.40 -14.70
C PRO A 465 8.21 -10.71 -14.41
N PHE A 466 7.69 -11.41 -15.42
CA PHE A 466 7.11 -12.74 -15.23
C PHE A 466 8.17 -13.84 -15.06
N GLU A 467 9.37 -13.63 -15.62
CA GLU A 467 10.46 -14.61 -15.61
C GLU A 467 11.46 -14.40 -14.48
N SER A 468 11.51 -13.21 -13.87
CA SER A 468 12.38 -12.93 -12.73
C SER A 468 11.83 -11.83 -11.84
N ALA A 469 11.87 -12.08 -10.53
CA ALA A 469 11.55 -11.07 -9.53
C ALA A 469 12.70 -10.08 -9.30
N GLN A 470 13.93 -10.40 -9.75
CA GLN A 470 15.06 -9.48 -9.65
C GLN A 470 14.84 -8.31 -10.60
N ASN A 471 14.37 -7.21 -10.06
CA ASN A 471 14.02 -6.06 -10.87
C ASN A 471 14.97 -4.87 -10.75
N SER A 472 16.10 -5.09 -10.10
CA SER A 472 17.20 -4.14 -10.04
C SER A 472 18.54 -4.83 -9.88
N GLU A 473 19.60 -4.08 -10.13
CA GLU A 473 20.97 -4.49 -9.79
C GLU A 473 21.20 -4.55 -8.27
N TRP A 474 20.29 -4.02 -7.46
CA TRP A 474 20.39 -3.95 -6.00
C TRP A 474 20.14 -5.28 -5.28
N GLU A 475 20.03 -6.41 -6.00
CA GLU A 475 19.75 -7.74 -5.43
C GLU A 475 18.47 -7.76 -4.57
N GLN A 476 17.38 -7.16 -5.06
CA GLN A 476 16.07 -7.12 -4.39
C GLN A 476 15.00 -7.76 -5.29
N ASN A 477 14.00 -8.41 -4.70
CA ASN A 477 12.90 -9.03 -5.43
C ASN A 477 11.63 -8.15 -5.40
N GLY A 478 11.17 -7.70 -6.56
CA GLY A 478 9.91 -6.98 -6.74
C GLY A 478 9.84 -5.57 -6.17
N ASN A 479 10.97 -4.95 -5.78
CA ASN A 479 11.01 -3.58 -5.27
C ASN A 479 10.73 -2.57 -6.41
N GLY A 480 9.71 -1.74 -6.31
CA GLY A 480 9.26 -0.86 -7.40
C GLY A 480 8.36 -1.53 -8.44
N LEU A 481 7.96 -2.79 -8.22
CA LEU A 481 7.07 -3.54 -9.11
C LEU A 481 5.81 -3.94 -8.35
N LEU A 482 4.66 -3.38 -8.69
CA LEU A 482 3.34 -3.79 -8.17
C LEU A 482 2.36 -4.18 -9.29
N PHE A 483 2.62 -3.72 -10.51
CA PHE A 483 1.90 -4.15 -11.71
C PHE A 483 2.81 -4.87 -12.70
N TYR A 484 2.28 -5.95 -13.25
CA TYR A 484 2.87 -6.70 -14.34
C TYR A 484 2.32 -6.23 -15.69
N PRO A 485 3.14 -6.28 -16.76
CA PRO A 485 2.75 -5.86 -18.10
C PRO A 485 1.90 -6.92 -18.81
N GLY A 486 0.59 -6.89 -18.59
CA GLY A 486 -0.35 -7.74 -19.34
C GLY A 486 -0.60 -7.24 -20.75
N GLU A 487 -1.04 -8.12 -21.65
CA GLU A 487 -1.26 -7.83 -23.08
C GLU A 487 -2.10 -6.56 -23.32
N ASP A 488 -3.21 -6.41 -22.56
CA ASP A 488 -4.15 -5.30 -22.71
C ASP A 488 -4.06 -4.23 -21.61
N GLY A 489 -3.06 -4.30 -20.73
CA GLY A 489 -2.87 -3.35 -19.64
C GLY A 489 -2.38 -3.99 -18.33
N PRO A 490 -2.58 -3.31 -17.19
CA PRO A 490 -2.02 -3.74 -15.91
C PRO A 490 -2.57 -5.09 -15.44
N ILE A 491 -1.67 -5.99 -15.05
CA ILE A 491 -1.97 -7.16 -14.21
C ILE A 491 -1.53 -6.84 -12.78
N ALA A 492 -2.45 -6.92 -11.81
CA ALA A 492 -2.13 -6.63 -10.42
C ALA A 492 -1.31 -7.75 -9.76
N SER A 493 -0.42 -7.35 -8.84
CA SER A 493 0.18 -8.28 -7.89
C SER A 493 -0.79 -8.62 -6.76
N LEU A 494 -0.58 -9.77 -6.14
CA LEU A 494 -1.21 -10.18 -4.88
C LEU A 494 -0.96 -9.15 -3.78
N ARG A 495 0.26 -8.59 -3.73
CA ARG A 495 0.65 -7.51 -2.80
C ARG A 495 -0.26 -6.30 -2.90
N LEU A 496 -0.63 -5.89 -4.12
CA LEU A 496 -1.44 -4.71 -4.35
C LEU A 496 -2.90 -4.91 -3.89
N GLU A 497 -3.47 -6.11 -4.06
CA GLU A 497 -4.79 -6.44 -3.49
C GLU A 497 -4.76 -6.32 -1.97
N ILE A 498 -3.74 -6.88 -1.32
CA ILE A 498 -3.60 -6.87 0.15
C ILE A 498 -3.34 -5.45 0.68
N PHE A 499 -2.53 -4.65 -0.03
CA PHE A 499 -2.33 -3.26 0.32
C PHE A 499 -3.65 -2.46 0.24
N ARG A 500 -4.49 -2.74 -0.76
CA ARG A 500 -5.83 -2.13 -0.86
C ARG A 500 -6.72 -2.53 0.33
N ASP A 501 -6.69 -3.78 0.79
CA ASP A 501 -7.41 -4.17 2.01
C ASP A 501 -7.01 -3.29 3.20
N GLY A 502 -5.71 -2.97 3.35
CA GLY A 502 -5.23 -2.04 4.38
C GLY A 502 -5.70 -0.60 4.17
N MET A 503 -5.74 -0.12 2.93
CA MET A 503 -6.29 1.20 2.60
C MET A 503 -7.79 1.29 2.90
N GLU A 504 -8.53 0.21 2.69
CA GLU A 504 -9.95 0.11 2.99
C GLU A 504 -10.18 0.01 4.51
N ASP A 505 -9.36 -0.75 5.25
CA ASP A 505 -9.37 -0.76 6.72
C ASP A 505 -9.18 0.68 7.29
N TYR A 506 -8.33 1.50 6.66
CA TYR A 506 -8.14 2.90 7.06
C TYR A 506 -9.43 3.72 6.88
N GLU A 507 -10.24 3.46 5.86
CA GLU A 507 -11.53 4.13 5.67
C GLU A 507 -12.55 3.74 6.74
N TYR A 508 -12.55 2.49 7.22
CA TYR A 508 -13.38 2.09 8.36
C TYR A 508 -13.04 2.90 9.61
N ILE A 509 -11.74 3.05 9.90
CA ILE A 509 -11.23 3.88 11.00
C ILE A 509 -11.74 5.32 10.86
N GLN A 510 -11.60 5.92 9.68
CA GLN A 510 -12.03 7.30 9.42
C GLN A 510 -13.55 7.47 9.54
N LEU A 511 -14.34 6.53 9.02
CA LEU A 511 -15.80 6.57 9.13
C LEU A 511 -16.24 6.52 10.60
N LEU A 512 -15.69 5.61 11.41
CA LEU A 512 -16.04 5.53 12.83
C LEU A 512 -15.66 6.83 13.57
N ILE A 513 -14.48 7.40 13.29
CA ILE A 513 -14.08 8.71 13.84
C ILE A 513 -15.09 9.81 13.48
N GLN A 514 -15.57 9.84 12.23
CA GLN A 514 -16.58 10.81 11.81
C GLN A 514 -17.89 10.63 12.59
N LYS A 515 -18.32 9.39 12.85
CA LYS A 515 -19.50 9.12 13.68
C LYS A 515 -19.29 9.62 15.12
N LEU A 516 -18.15 9.33 15.74
CA LEU A 516 -17.82 9.79 17.08
C LEU A 516 -17.76 11.32 17.19
N LYS A 517 -17.19 12.00 16.18
CA LYS A 517 -17.19 13.46 16.08
C LYS A 517 -18.61 14.01 15.97
N LYS A 518 -19.48 13.38 15.16
CA LYS A 518 -20.88 13.78 15.03
C LYS A 518 -21.64 13.58 16.34
N LEU A 519 -21.45 12.46 17.03
CA LEU A 519 -22.04 12.18 18.35
C LEU A 519 -21.66 13.27 19.37
N ARG A 520 -20.38 13.65 19.41
CA ARG A 520 -19.89 14.76 20.27
C ARG A 520 -20.53 16.09 19.91
N LYS A 521 -20.62 16.42 18.62
CA LYS A 521 -21.26 17.67 18.17
C LYS A 521 -22.73 17.77 18.58
N LEU A 522 -23.42 16.64 18.66
CA LEU A 522 -24.82 16.56 19.08
C LEU A 522 -24.99 16.52 20.62
N GLY A 523 -23.90 16.54 21.41
CA GLY A 523 -23.98 16.46 22.86
C GLY A 523 -24.41 15.09 23.40
N LEU A 524 -24.38 14.04 22.58
CA LEU A 524 -24.89 12.71 22.93
C LEU A 524 -23.83 11.78 23.57
N VAL A 525 -22.63 12.28 23.85
CA VAL A 525 -21.52 11.46 24.37
C VAL A 525 -21.86 10.88 25.74
N GLU A 526 -22.42 11.68 26.65
CA GLU A 526 -22.77 11.21 28.00
C GLU A 526 -23.82 10.10 27.96
N THR A 527 -24.83 10.24 27.10
CA THR A 527 -25.88 9.23 26.88
C THR A 527 -25.32 7.89 26.40
N TYR A 528 -24.28 7.92 25.56
CA TYR A 528 -23.67 6.73 24.96
C TYR A 528 -22.21 6.53 25.41
N GLN A 529 -21.88 6.93 26.64
CA GLN A 529 -20.50 7.03 27.12
C GLN A 529 -19.74 5.70 26.97
N LYS A 530 -20.35 4.60 27.42
CA LYS A 530 -19.73 3.26 27.32
C LYS A 530 -19.41 2.89 25.87
N LEU A 531 -20.36 3.12 24.95
CA LEU A 531 -20.19 2.81 23.54
C LEU A 531 -19.09 3.68 22.91
N PHE A 532 -19.06 4.96 23.28
CA PHE A 532 -18.04 5.91 22.86
C PHE A 532 -16.64 5.46 23.29
N ASP A 533 -16.46 5.13 24.57
CA ASP A 533 -15.16 4.73 25.14
C ASP A 533 -14.67 3.39 24.55
N GLU A 534 -15.56 2.41 24.39
CA GLU A 534 -15.23 1.14 23.74
C GLU A 534 -14.80 1.36 22.27
N SER A 535 -15.42 2.31 21.58
CA SER A 535 -15.08 2.63 20.19
C SER A 535 -13.72 3.31 20.07
N ILE A 536 -13.37 4.21 21.01
CA ILE A 536 -12.03 4.78 21.10
C ILE A 536 -10.99 3.68 21.35
N LYS A 537 -11.30 2.71 22.21
CA LYS A 537 -10.42 1.57 22.47
C LYS A 537 -10.22 0.71 21.22
N ILE A 538 -11.28 0.42 20.46
CA ILE A 538 -11.19 -0.36 19.23
C ILE A 538 -10.37 0.38 18.16
N LEU A 539 -10.49 1.71 18.06
CA LEU A 539 -9.71 2.55 17.15
C LEU A 539 -8.23 2.70 17.55
N THR A 540 -7.88 2.37 18.79
CA THR A 540 -6.49 2.46 19.26
C THR A 540 -5.67 1.29 18.73
N VAL A 541 -4.62 1.59 17.97
CA VAL A 541 -3.62 0.59 17.53
C VAL A 541 -2.70 0.25 18.69
N ASP A 542 -3.17 -0.68 19.52
CA ASP A 542 -2.45 -1.21 20.66
C ASP A 542 -1.48 -2.33 20.27
N LYS A 543 -0.74 -2.88 21.25
CA LYS A 543 0.28 -3.91 21.03
C LYS A 543 -0.24 -5.22 20.42
N SER A 544 -1.55 -5.49 20.46
CA SER A 544 -2.14 -6.66 19.79
C SER A 544 -2.15 -6.49 18.26
N ILE A 545 -2.04 -5.26 17.76
CA ILE A 545 -1.97 -4.93 16.33
C ILE A 545 -0.56 -4.49 15.97
N ALA A 546 -0.05 -3.44 16.63
CA ALA A 546 1.30 -2.94 16.43
C ALA A 546 1.83 -2.29 17.71
N GLU A 547 2.91 -2.85 18.26
CA GLU A 547 3.65 -2.24 19.37
C GLU A 547 4.47 -1.04 18.86
N SER A 548 5.19 -1.23 17.75
CA SER A 548 6.01 -0.20 17.11
C SER A 548 5.94 -0.27 15.58
N MET A 549 6.58 0.67 14.87
CA MET A 549 6.76 0.61 13.41
C MET A 549 7.40 -0.71 12.93
N MET A 550 8.23 -1.32 13.77
CA MET A 550 9.01 -2.53 13.45
C MET A 550 8.46 -3.80 14.10
N SER A 551 7.46 -3.68 14.98
CA SER A 551 6.92 -4.79 15.75
C SER A 551 5.41 -4.76 15.74
N PHE A 552 4.82 -5.71 15.01
CA PHE A 552 3.39 -5.81 14.77
C PHE A 552 2.95 -7.26 14.64
N THR A 553 1.64 -7.45 14.68
CA THR A 553 1.02 -8.77 14.65
C THR A 553 1.37 -9.54 13.39
N ARG A 554 1.54 -10.86 13.53
CA ARG A 554 1.60 -11.83 12.43
C ARG A 554 0.33 -12.69 12.39
N ASP A 555 -0.69 -12.31 13.17
CA ASP A 555 -2.01 -12.93 13.19
C ASP A 555 -2.95 -12.20 12.22
N ASN A 556 -3.14 -12.83 11.07
CA ASN A 556 -4.01 -12.35 9.98
C ASN A 556 -5.48 -12.22 10.43
N GLU A 557 -5.98 -13.19 11.20
CA GLU A 557 -7.37 -13.22 11.64
C GLU A 557 -7.64 -12.16 12.71
N GLY A 558 -6.67 -11.89 13.58
CA GLY A 558 -6.75 -10.83 14.58
C GLY A 558 -6.94 -9.43 13.97
N LEU A 559 -6.24 -9.12 12.87
CA LEU A 559 -6.40 -7.82 12.18
C LEU A 559 -7.76 -7.71 11.50
N LYS A 560 -8.21 -8.77 10.83
CA LYS A 560 -9.54 -8.82 10.20
C LYS A 560 -10.66 -8.68 11.24
N ALA A 561 -10.57 -9.41 12.35
CA ALA A 561 -11.53 -9.33 13.45
C ALA A 561 -11.61 -7.92 14.05
N ARG A 562 -10.47 -7.20 14.12
CA ARG A 562 -10.46 -5.79 14.55
C ARG A 562 -11.21 -4.90 13.55
N ARG A 563 -11.03 -5.10 12.24
CA ARG A 563 -11.79 -4.36 11.21
C ARG A 563 -13.29 -4.65 11.28
N ASP A 564 -13.68 -5.91 11.43
CA ASP A 564 -15.09 -6.29 11.57
C ASP A 564 -15.73 -5.68 12.83
N ALA A 565 -14.99 -5.61 13.94
CA ALA A 565 -15.46 -4.91 15.15
C ALA A 565 -15.66 -3.41 14.92
N ILE A 566 -14.80 -2.75 14.12
CA ILE A 566 -15.01 -1.35 13.71
C ILE A 566 -16.27 -1.23 12.85
N ALA A 567 -16.49 -2.15 11.91
CA ALA A 567 -17.67 -2.18 11.05
C ALA A 567 -18.98 -2.22 11.85
N GLN A 568 -19.04 -3.10 12.85
CA GLN A 568 -20.19 -3.23 13.75
C GLN A 568 -20.46 -1.92 14.49
N ARG A 569 -19.42 -1.25 15.00
CA ARG A 569 -19.56 0.05 15.66
C ARG A 569 -20.06 1.15 14.73
N ILE A 570 -19.64 1.14 13.46
CA ILE A 570 -20.16 2.09 12.47
C ILE A 570 -21.68 1.91 12.32
N GLU A 571 -22.17 0.68 12.15
CA GLU A 571 -23.61 0.40 12.01
C GLU A 571 -24.41 0.75 13.27
N GLU A 572 -23.85 0.46 14.46
CA GLU A 572 -24.46 0.85 15.74
C GLU A 572 -24.62 2.38 15.85
N PHE A 573 -23.58 3.14 15.52
CA PHE A 573 -23.67 4.59 15.54
C PHE A 573 -24.59 5.13 14.44
N ASP A 574 -24.67 4.50 13.27
CA ASP A 574 -25.62 4.92 12.24
C ASP A 574 -27.08 4.78 12.69
N LYS A 575 -27.41 3.71 13.43
CA LYS A 575 -28.74 3.55 14.05
C LYS A 575 -29.02 4.64 15.08
N ILE A 576 -28.07 4.91 15.99
CA ILE A 576 -28.20 5.95 17.02
C ILE A 576 -28.37 7.34 16.39
N LEU A 577 -27.52 7.67 15.42
CA LEU A 577 -27.51 8.97 14.78
C LEU A 577 -28.74 9.21 13.90
N ALA A 578 -29.40 8.15 13.40
CA ALA A 578 -30.68 8.25 12.71
C ALA A 578 -31.83 8.57 13.69
N GLN A 579 -31.85 7.93 14.86
CA GLN A 579 -32.87 8.15 15.89
C GLN A 579 -32.77 9.56 16.50
N GLY A 580 -31.55 10.04 16.77
CA GLY A 580 -31.32 11.38 17.32
C GLY A 580 -31.64 12.53 16.35
N THR A 581 -31.84 12.27 15.06
CA THR A 581 -32.28 13.28 14.08
C THR A 581 -33.79 13.31 13.85
N SER A 582 -34.54 12.37 14.43
CA SER A 582 -36.01 12.27 14.28
C SER A 582 -36.82 12.91 15.41
N GLU A 583 -36.20 13.51 16.42
CA GLU A 583 -36.93 14.36 17.38
C GLU A 583 -37.05 15.79 16.82
N PRO A 584 -38.26 16.28 16.48
CA PRO A 584 -38.45 17.70 16.25
C PRO A 584 -38.18 18.44 17.56
N HIS A 585 -37.42 19.53 17.46
CA HIS A 585 -37.28 20.52 18.53
C HIS A 585 -38.66 21.12 18.87
N GLU A 586 -39.43 20.44 19.69
CA GLU A 586 -40.43 21.07 20.56
C GLU A 586 -39.86 21.09 21.97
N LYS A 587 -39.23 22.22 22.31
CA LYS A 587 -39.31 22.87 23.62
C LYS A 587 -38.85 24.31 23.52
#